data_AF-V9FTZ5-F1
#
_entry.id   AF-V9FTZ5-F1
#
_cell.length_a   1.000
_cell.length_b   1.000
_cell.length_c   1.000
_cell.angle_alpha   90.00
_cell.angle_beta   90.00
_cell.angle_gamma   90.00
#
_symmetry.space_group_name_H-M   'P 1'
#
loop_
_entity.id
_entity.type
_entity.pdbx_description
1 polymer ?
#
loop_
_entity_poly.entity_id
_entity_poly.type
_entity_poly.pdbx_seq_one_letter_code
_entity_poly.pdbx_strand_id
1 'polypeptide(L)'
;MNAVALLVEGVLCSNAVSKFRKYDEGNRIILVGTTKWFLPSGELLLQYYNWTVVSPSPFSRLGACVMRHYYKLEMTKTLSKESGQTQKLMFDGLSDKMRCFYQAA
;
A
#
# COMPACT_ATOMS: atom_id res chain seq x y z
N MET A 1 -1.54 -14.29 0.26
CA MET A 1 -0.20 -14.02 0.85
C MET A 1 -0.37 -12.98 1.96
N ASN A 2 0.25 -13.19 3.12
CA ASN A 2 0.27 -12.21 4.21
C ASN A 2 1.71 -11.69 4.36
N ALA A 3 1.87 -10.40 4.60
CA ALA A 3 3.15 -9.76 4.86
C ALA A 3 3.02 -8.88 6.10
N VAL A 4 4.05 -8.87 6.94
CA VAL A 4 4.13 -8.02 8.13
C VAL A 4 5.37 -7.16 8.00
N ALA A 5 5.24 -5.87 8.26
CA ALA A 5 6.33 -4.92 8.23
C ALA A 5 6.28 -4.03 9.47
N LEU A 6 7.46 -3.60 9.91
CA LEU A 6 7.62 -2.63 10.98
C LEU A 6 8.18 -1.35 10.38
N LEU A 7 7.52 -0.21 10.60
CA LEU A 7 8.06 1.10 10.25
C LEU A 7 8.48 1.80 11.54
N VAL A 8 9.75 2.19 11.60
CA VAL A 8 10.36 2.90 12.72
C VAL A 8 10.94 4.21 12.20
N GLU A 9 10.46 5.34 12.73
CA GLU A 9 11.03 6.66 12.44
C GLU A 9 11.11 7.48 13.75
N GLY A 10 12.33 7.63 14.27
CA GLY A 10 12.54 8.20 15.60
C GLY A 10 11.91 7.33 16.70
N VAL A 11 10.99 7.91 17.50
CA VAL A 11 10.27 7.21 18.59
C VAL A 11 8.95 6.57 18.12
N LEU A 12 8.51 6.89 16.90
CA LEU A 12 7.28 6.36 16.33
C LEU A 12 7.53 4.96 15.76
N CYS A 13 6.89 3.96 16.37
CA CYS A 13 6.93 2.57 15.95
C CYS A 13 5.52 2.18 15.49
N SER A 14 5.35 1.79 14.23
CA SER A 14 4.04 1.35 13.73
C SER A 14 4.15 -0.01 13.06
N ASN A 15 3.20 -0.88 13.39
CA ASN A 15 3.11 -2.21 12.81
C ASN A 15 2.18 -2.15 11.60
N ALA A 16 2.64 -2.67 10.45
CA ALA A 16 1.85 -2.79 9.24
C ALA A 16 1.59 -4.27 8.93
N VAL A 17 0.32 -4.62 8.75
CA VAL A 17 -0.09 -5.96 8.29
C VAL A 17 -0.77 -5.83 6.95
N SER A 18 -0.19 -6.46 5.94
CA SER A 18 -0.73 -6.50 4.59
C SER A 18 -1.22 -7.89 4.21
N LYS A 19 -2.35 -7.94 3.52
CA LYS A 19 -2.87 -9.15 2.87
C LYS A 19 -3.03 -8.89 1.39
N PHE A 20 -2.62 -9.85 0.57
CA PHE A 20 -2.73 -9.78 -0.88
C PHE A 20 -3.33 -11.05 -1.46
N ARG A 21 -4.14 -10.87 -2.51
CA ARG A 21 -4.67 -11.92 -3.36
C ARG A 21 -4.43 -11.56 -4.83
N LYS A 22 -3.85 -12.51 -5.55
CA LYS A 22 -3.61 -12.44 -6.99
C LYS A 22 -4.75 -13.14 -7.71
N TYR A 23 -5.19 -12.55 -8.82
CA TYR A 23 -6.11 -13.14 -9.79
C TYR A 23 -5.46 -13.09 -11.17
N ASP A 24 -5.39 -14.24 -11.82
CA ASP A 24 -4.92 -14.37 -13.20
C ASP A 24 -6.13 -14.42 -14.12
N GLU A 25 -6.39 -13.34 -14.87
CA GLU A 25 -7.56 -13.19 -15.75
C GLU A 25 -7.15 -13.26 -17.22
N GLY A 26 -6.38 -14.29 -17.59
CA GLY A 26 -5.95 -14.57 -18.97
C GLY A 26 -5.03 -13.51 -19.56
N ASN A 27 -5.58 -12.36 -19.95
CA ASN A 27 -4.85 -11.23 -20.52
C ASN A 27 -4.42 -10.19 -19.50
N ARG A 28 -4.70 -10.36 -18.20
CA ARG A 28 -4.28 -9.42 -17.16
C ARG A 28 -4.09 -10.12 -15.82
N ILE A 29 -3.29 -9.49 -14.97
CA ILE A 29 -3.11 -9.89 -13.57
C ILE A 29 -3.71 -8.80 -12.70
N ILE A 30 -4.57 -9.20 -11.75
CA ILE A 30 -5.11 -8.30 -10.75
C ILE A 30 -4.55 -8.69 -9.39
N LEU A 31 -3.86 -7.75 -8.74
CA LEU A 31 -3.43 -7.87 -7.36
C LEU A 31 -4.34 -7.00 -6.49
N VAL A 32 -5.15 -7.65 -5.65
CA VAL A 32 -5.98 -6.96 -4.66
C VAL A 32 -5.30 -7.11 -3.31
N GLY A 33 -5.18 -6.00 -2.58
CA GLY A 33 -4.56 -5.97 -1.28
C GLY A 33 -5.30 -5.10 -0.28
N THR A 34 -5.00 -5.35 0.98
CA THR A 34 -5.33 -4.45 2.07
C THR A 34 -4.13 -4.36 2.99
N THR A 35 -3.89 -3.19 3.57
CA THR A 35 -2.89 -2.99 4.60
C THR A 35 -3.50 -2.23 5.76
N LYS A 36 -3.22 -2.71 6.97
CA LYS A 36 -3.63 -2.09 8.22
C LYS A 36 -2.40 -1.66 9.00
N TRP A 37 -2.44 -0.45 9.51
CA TRP A 37 -1.38 0.15 10.33
C TRP A 37 -1.88 0.29 11.76
N PHE A 38 -1.06 -0.15 12.70
CA PHE A 38 -1.38 -0.17 14.12
C PHE A 38 -0.37 0.66 14.90
N LEU A 39 -0.86 1.33 15.94
CA LEU A 39 -0.02 1.91 16.98
C LEU A 39 0.66 0.81 17.80
N PRO A 40 1.70 1.12 18.59
CA PRO A 40 2.26 0.19 19.57
C PRO A 40 1.21 -0.34 20.55
N SER A 41 0.16 0.45 20.83
CA SER A 41 -0.99 0.04 21.66
C SER A 41 -1.85 -1.06 21.03
N GLY A 42 -1.66 -1.36 19.74
CA GLY A 42 -2.49 -2.30 18.97
C GLY A 42 -3.73 -1.67 18.34
N GLU A 43 -3.98 -0.38 18.58
CA GLU A 43 -5.10 0.34 17.96
C GLU A 43 -4.90 0.54 16.47
N LEU A 44 -5.96 0.34 15.68
CA LEU A 44 -5.95 0.56 14.24
C LEU A 44 -5.90 2.07 13.96
N LEU A 45 -4.87 2.49 13.24
CA LEU A 45 -4.66 3.89 12.88
C LEU A 45 -5.13 4.22 11.46
N LEU A 46 -4.77 3.35 10.53
CA LEU A 46 -5.04 3.54 9.12
C LEU A 46 -5.27 2.18 8.49
N GLN A 47 -6.21 2.10 7.56
CA GLN A 47 -6.28 1.02 6.62
C GLN A 47 -6.34 1.55 5.20
N TYR A 48 -5.73 0.84 4.27
CA TYR A 48 -5.97 1.07 2.87
C TYR A 48 -6.28 -0.23 2.15
N TYR A 49 -7.04 -0.08 1.08
CA TYR A 49 -7.27 -1.13 0.09
C TYR A 49 -6.55 -0.72 -1.18
N ASN A 50 -5.89 -1.67 -1.82
CA ASN A 50 -5.16 -1.42 -3.04
C ASN A 50 -5.56 -2.42 -4.12
N TRP A 51 -5.62 -1.95 -5.36
CA TRP A 51 -5.82 -2.76 -6.54
C TRP A 51 -4.72 -2.41 -7.52
N THR A 52 -4.06 -3.41 -8.05
CA THR A 52 -3.05 -3.23 -9.09
C THR A 52 -3.46 -4.10 -10.26
N VAL A 53 -3.69 -3.47 -11.41
CA VAL A 53 -4.02 -4.14 -12.66
C VAL A 53 -2.80 -4.06 -13.56
N VAL A 54 -2.26 -5.23 -13.90
CA VAL A 54 -1.17 -5.37 -14.86
C VAL A 54 -1.78 -5.94 -16.14
N SER A 55 -1.75 -5.17 -17.22
CA SER A 55 -2.26 -5.59 -18.53
C SER A 55 -1.19 -5.39 -19.60
N PRO A 56 -1.17 -6.17 -20.68
CA PRO A 56 -0.34 -5.91 -21.86
C PRO A 56 -0.53 -4.48 -22.35
N SER A 57 0.55 -3.87 -22.82
CA SER A 57 0.48 -2.56 -23.46
C SER A 57 -0.26 -2.69 -24.79
N PRO A 58 -1.31 -1.88 -25.04
CA PRO A 58 -1.99 -1.89 -26.34
C PRO A 58 -1.12 -1.28 -27.45
N PHE A 59 -0.03 -0.59 -27.10
CA PHE A 59 0.81 0.17 -28.04
C PHE A 59 2.22 -0.40 -28.23
N SER A 60 2.63 -1.40 -27.46
CA SER A 60 3.99 -1.96 -27.54
C SER A 60 3.96 -3.48 -27.66
N ARG A 61 4.65 -3.98 -28.69
CA ARG A 61 4.79 -5.42 -28.97
C ARG A 61 5.95 -6.08 -28.22
N LEU A 62 6.77 -5.32 -27.50
CA LEU A 62 7.99 -5.81 -26.82
C LEU A 62 7.72 -6.41 -25.43
N GLY A 63 6.55 -7.02 -25.20
CA GLY A 63 6.19 -7.55 -23.87
C GLY A 63 6.00 -6.48 -22.79
N ALA A 64 5.85 -5.21 -23.18
CA ALA A 64 5.60 -4.14 -22.23
C ALA A 64 4.20 -4.28 -21.60
N CYS A 65 4.08 -3.86 -20.35
CA CYS A 65 2.81 -3.84 -19.63
C CYS A 65 2.44 -2.42 -19.19
N VAL A 66 1.15 -2.20 -18.98
CA VAL A 66 0.61 -1.03 -18.29
C VAL A 66 0.19 -1.49 -16.91
N MET A 67 0.79 -0.90 -15.89
CA MET A 67 0.41 -1.11 -14.50
C MET A 67 -0.44 0.07 -14.03
N ARG A 68 -1.65 -0.21 -13.55
CA ARG A 68 -2.55 0.79 -12.95
C ARG A 68 -2.76 0.45 -11.49
N HIS A 69 -2.51 1.42 -10.63
CA HIS A 69 -2.72 1.27 -9.20
C HIS A 69 -3.90 2.14 -8.74
N TYR A 70 -4.76 1.56 -7.92
CA TYR A 70 -5.82 2.28 -7.23
C TYR A 70 -5.68 2.03 -5.73
N TYR A 71 -5.81 3.09 -4.94
CA TYR A 71 -5.73 3.05 -3.49
C TYR A 71 -6.95 3.75 -2.90
N LYS A 72 -7.62 3.06 -1.96
CA LYS A 72 -8.67 3.64 -1.12
C LYS A 72 -8.15 3.69 0.30
N LEU A 73 -7.91 4.89 0.81
CA LEU A 73 -7.43 5.12 2.17
C LEU A 73 -8.61 5.39 3.10
N GLU A 74 -8.58 4.77 4.28
CA GLU A 74 -9.57 4.96 5.33
C GLU A 74 -8.85 5.13 6.66
N MET A 75 -9.11 6.27 7.32
CA MET A 75 -8.45 6.65 8.56
C MET A 75 -9.43 6.56 9.74
N THR A 76 -8.96 6.10 10.91
CA THR A 76 -9.80 6.07 12.11
C THR A 76 -9.93 7.49 12.69
N LYS A 77 -11.12 7.81 13.23
CA LYS A 77 -11.49 9.17 13.69
C LYS A 77 -10.72 9.62 14.94
N THR A 78 -10.07 8.71 15.66
CA THR A 78 -9.36 8.96 16.92
C THR A 78 -7.92 9.31 16.65
N LEU A 79 -7.70 10.57 16.28
CA LEU A 79 -6.36 11.11 16.08
C LEU A 79 -6.25 12.38 16.95
N SER A 80 -5.72 12.22 18.17
CA SER A 80 -5.33 13.34 19.04
C SER A 80 -4.25 14.19 18.37
N LYS A 81 -3.86 15.35 18.89
CA LYS A 81 -2.82 16.22 18.26
C LYS A 81 -1.46 15.53 18.01
N GLU A 82 -1.14 14.44 18.71
CA GLU A 82 0.05 13.59 18.43
C GLU A 82 -0.05 12.82 17.10
N SER A 83 -1.24 12.81 16.48
CA SER A 83 -1.51 12.12 15.22
C SER A 83 -0.82 12.70 14.00
N GLY A 84 -0.66 14.02 13.89
CA GLY A 84 -0.29 14.65 12.61
C GLY A 84 1.06 14.17 12.07
N GLN A 85 2.05 13.97 12.95
CA GLN A 85 3.34 13.39 12.57
C GLN A 85 3.22 11.94 12.13
N THR A 86 2.41 11.15 12.84
CA THR A 86 2.14 9.75 12.49
C THR A 86 1.40 9.61 11.17
N GLN A 87 0.43 10.49 10.89
CA GLN A 87 -0.26 10.54 9.61
C GLN A 87 0.73 10.83 8.47
N LYS A 88 1.57 11.85 8.64
CA LYS A 88 2.59 12.23 7.67
C LYS A 88 3.53 11.05 7.36
N LEU A 89 4.06 10.41 8.40
CA LEU A 89 4.89 9.20 8.28
C LEU A 89 4.26 8.13 7.38
N MET A 90 2.97 7.90 7.58
CA MET A 90 2.24 6.87 6.85
C MET A 90 1.99 7.26 5.40
N PHE A 91 1.67 8.54 5.15
CA PHE A 91 1.56 9.05 3.78
C PHE A 91 2.90 9.00 3.06
N ASP A 92 4.00 9.29 3.75
CA ASP A 92 5.35 9.21 3.23
C ASP A 92 5.70 7.74 2.89
N GLY A 93 5.47 6.80 3.82
CA GLY A 93 5.68 5.37 3.58
C GLY A 93 4.78 4.79 2.48
N LEU A 94 3.53 5.25 2.36
CA LEU A 94 2.66 4.87 1.25
C LEU A 94 3.18 5.44 -0.07
N SER A 95 3.60 6.71 -0.08
CA SER A 95 4.15 7.38 -1.26
C SER A 95 5.45 6.71 -1.73
N ASP A 96 6.32 6.33 -0.80
CA ASP A 96 7.55 5.58 -1.09
C ASP A 96 7.23 4.21 -1.67
N LYS A 97 6.28 3.48 -1.09
CA LYS A 97 5.80 2.22 -1.67
C LYS A 97 5.27 2.41 -3.09
N MET A 98 4.48 3.46 -3.34
CA MET A 98 4.02 3.78 -4.70
C MET A 98 5.20 4.07 -5.63
N ARG A 99 6.19 4.83 -5.17
CA ARG A 99 7.39 5.19 -5.93
C ARG A 99 8.24 3.98 -6.32
N CYS A 100 8.44 3.02 -5.40
CA CYS A 100 9.20 1.81 -5.67
C CYS A 100 8.65 1.00 -6.86
N PHE A 101 7.33 0.98 -7.08
CA PHE A 101 6.75 0.30 -8.24
C PHE A 101 7.09 0.98 -9.57
N TYR A 102 7.32 2.28 -9.57
CA TYR A 102 7.64 3.04 -10.79
C TYR A 102 9.14 3.15 -11.05
N GLN A 103 9.98 3.01 -10.02
CA GLN A 103 11.45 3.11 -10.13
C GLN A 103 12.17 1.78 -10.33
N ALA A 104 11.48 0.65 -10.19
CA ALA A 104 12.04 -0.68 -10.47
C ALA A 104 11.99 -1.08 -11.95
N ALA A 105 11.82 -0.11 -12.86
CA ALA A 105 11.75 -0.28 -14.31
C ALA A 105 13.10 0.03 -14.97
#